data_AF-A0A960MS76-F1
#
_entry.id   AF-A0A960MS76-F1
#
_cell.length_a   1.000
_cell.length_b   1.000
_cell.length_c   1.000
_cell.angle_alpha   90.00
_cell.angle_beta   90.00
_cell.angle_gamma   90.00
#
_symmetry.space_group_name_H-M   'P 1'
#
loop_
_entity.id
_entity.type
_entity.pdbx_description
1 polymer ?
#
loop_
_entity_poly.entity_id
_entity_poly.type
_entity_poly.pdbx_seq_one_letter_code
_entity_poly.pdbx_strand_id
1 'polypeptide(L)'
;MPFDPALPANGSPLSSAVMRDQLTGLKSLIDALQTILQAQIDGVTTVAPEDPAAVTVSVVGDTLHFTFAIPQGFPGSDGLEGPPGPPGEVSFQDLADAIAGTSANSDSVAFLGQSADPDYNSSQLQAILDKLDELIGVLRRGGS
;
A
#
# COMPACT_ATOMS: atom_id res chain seq x y z
N MET A 1 -67.81 4.12 -23.69
CA MET A 1 -67.97 5.16 -22.64
C MET A 1 -67.08 4.81 -21.47
N PRO A 2 -66.57 5.79 -20.69
CA PRO A 2 -65.86 5.50 -19.44
C PRO A 2 -66.81 4.81 -18.46
N PHE A 3 -66.24 4.01 -17.55
CA PHE A 3 -66.99 3.44 -16.44
C PHE A 3 -67.62 4.56 -15.59
N ASP A 4 -68.88 4.39 -15.22
CA ASP A 4 -69.62 5.32 -14.37
C ASP A 4 -70.31 4.52 -13.25
N PRO A 5 -69.82 4.60 -12.00
CA PRO A 5 -70.36 3.84 -10.89
C PRO A 5 -71.79 4.23 -10.49
N ALA A 6 -72.33 5.35 -11.01
CA ALA A 6 -73.72 5.74 -10.78
C ALA A 6 -74.71 5.03 -11.72
N LEU A 7 -74.23 4.23 -12.68
CA LEU A 7 -75.05 3.52 -13.66
C LEU A 7 -75.01 1.99 -13.48
N PRO A 8 -76.14 1.28 -13.73
CA PRO A 8 -77.47 1.82 -13.98
C PRO A 8 -78.04 2.53 -12.75
N ALA A 9 -78.87 3.56 -12.97
CA ALA A 9 -79.48 4.30 -11.87
C ALA A 9 -80.28 3.37 -10.94
N ASN A 10 -80.14 3.56 -9.63
CA ASN A 10 -80.86 2.75 -8.64
C ASN A 10 -82.37 2.79 -8.90
N GLY A 11 -83.02 1.62 -8.85
CA GLY A 11 -84.45 1.47 -9.13
C GLY A 11 -84.86 1.59 -10.60
N SER A 12 -83.93 1.78 -11.53
CA SER A 12 -84.24 1.75 -12.98
C SER A 12 -84.38 0.31 -13.50
N PRO A 13 -85.19 0.08 -14.55
CA PRO A 13 -85.19 -1.20 -15.25
C PRO A 13 -83.80 -1.53 -15.80
N LEU A 14 -83.39 -2.79 -15.68
CA LEU A 14 -82.12 -3.24 -16.21
C LEU A 14 -82.07 -3.06 -17.74
N SER A 15 -81.09 -2.30 -18.22
CA SER A 15 -80.83 -2.10 -19.64
C SER A 15 -79.58 -2.84 -20.07
N SER A 16 -79.72 -3.78 -21.01
CA SER A 16 -78.59 -4.56 -21.52
C SER A 16 -77.54 -3.68 -22.20
N ALA A 17 -77.94 -2.57 -22.82
CA ALA A 17 -77.02 -1.60 -23.41
C ALA A 17 -76.13 -0.96 -22.33
N VAL A 18 -76.74 -0.39 -21.29
CA VAL A 18 -76.03 0.26 -20.19
C VAL A 18 -75.10 -0.73 -19.48
N MET A 19 -75.57 -1.95 -19.23
CA MET A 19 -74.74 -2.97 -18.58
C MET A 19 -73.52 -3.37 -19.42
N ARG A 20 -73.68 -3.58 -20.73
CA ARG A 20 -72.53 -3.88 -21.61
C ARG A 20 -71.54 -2.73 -21.61
N ASP A 21 -72.03 -1.50 -21.70
CA ASP A 21 -71.17 -0.33 -21.72
C ASP A 21 -70.38 -0.16 -20.41
N GLN A 22 -71.00 -0.39 -19.25
CA GLN A 22 -70.30 -0.37 -17.95
C GLN A 22 -69.24 -1.47 -17.85
N LEU A 23 -69.55 -2.69 -18.31
CA LEU A 23 -68.59 -3.80 -18.32
C LEU A 23 -67.41 -3.54 -19.26
N THR A 24 -67.66 -2.97 -20.44
CA THR A 24 -66.59 -2.55 -21.36
C THR A 24 -65.76 -1.42 -20.76
N GLY A 25 -66.38 -0.48 -20.06
CA GLY A 25 -65.68 0.58 -19.32
C GLY A 25 -64.78 0.02 -18.22
N LEU A 26 -65.28 -0.92 -17.41
CA LEU A 26 -64.50 -1.62 -16.39
C LEU A 26 -63.34 -2.40 -16.99
N LYS A 27 -63.57 -3.15 -18.08
CA LYS A 27 -62.50 -3.88 -18.78
C LYS A 27 -61.41 -2.93 -19.27
N SER A 28 -61.80 -1.78 -19.81
CA SER A 28 -60.86 -0.76 -20.27
C SER A 28 -60.02 -0.21 -19.11
N LEU A 29 -60.62 0.02 -17.94
CA LEU A 29 -59.88 0.43 -16.74
C LEU A 29 -58.94 -0.68 -16.25
N ILE A 30 -59.39 -1.92 -16.23
CA ILE A 30 -58.57 -3.08 -15.82
C ILE A 30 -57.38 -3.26 -16.76
N ASP A 31 -57.59 -3.13 -18.07
CA ASP A 31 -56.53 -3.24 -19.08
C ASP A 31 -55.52 -2.10 -19.01
N ALA A 32 -55.95 -0.93 -18.52
CA ALA A 32 -55.08 0.22 -18.30
C ALA A 32 -54.28 0.12 -16.99
N LEU A 33 -54.55 -0.86 -16.13
CA LEU A 33 -53.74 -1.07 -14.93
C LEU A 33 -52.34 -1.53 -15.34
N GLN A 34 -51.36 -0.65 -15.15
CA GLN A 34 -49.97 -1.01 -15.34
C GLN A 34 -49.59 -2.05 -14.30
N THR A 35 -49.15 -3.22 -14.77
CA THR A 35 -48.71 -4.32 -13.93
C THR A 35 -47.19 -4.39 -13.98
N ILE A 36 -46.53 -4.38 -12.83
CA ILE A 36 -45.09 -4.65 -12.76
C ILE A 36 -44.90 -6.15 -12.58
N LEU A 37 -44.20 -6.77 -13.52
CA LEU A 37 -43.97 -8.22 -13.55
C LEU A 37 -42.52 -8.59 -13.27
N GLN A 38 -41.60 -7.64 -13.43
CA GLN A 38 -40.17 -7.85 -13.26
C GLN A 38 -39.48 -6.67 -12.60
N ALA A 39 -38.30 -6.95 -12.05
CA ALA A 39 -37.34 -5.97 -11.60
C ALA A 39 -35.96 -6.34 -12.13
N GLN A 40 -35.23 -5.36 -12.62
CA GLN A 40 -33.90 -5.50 -13.16
C GLN A 40 -32.96 -4.46 -12.55
N ILE A 41 -31.71 -4.85 -12.33
CA ILE A 41 -30.63 -3.93 -12.00
C ILE A 41 -29.86 -3.65 -13.28
N ASP A 42 -29.90 -2.40 -13.72
CA ASP A 42 -29.25 -1.98 -14.97
C ASP A 42 -27.78 -1.62 -14.75
N GLY A 43 -27.46 -1.10 -13.56
CA GLY A 43 -26.11 -0.64 -13.26
C GLY A 43 -25.83 -0.50 -11.77
N VAL A 44 -24.57 -0.77 -11.43
CA VAL A 44 -23.99 -0.45 -10.13
C VAL A 44 -22.70 0.32 -10.40
N THR A 45 -22.64 1.55 -9.93
CA THR A 45 -21.44 2.38 -10.02
C THR A 45 -20.87 2.61 -8.63
N THR A 46 -19.56 2.48 -8.51
CA THR A 46 -18.85 2.87 -7.28
C THR A 46 -18.56 4.36 -7.32
N VAL A 47 -18.92 5.07 -6.25
CA VAL A 47 -18.67 6.51 -6.07
C VAL A 47 -17.63 6.75 -4.96
N ALA A 48 -17.21 8.01 -4.75
CA ALA A 48 -16.24 8.34 -3.71
C ALA A 48 -16.79 7.97 -2.31
N PRO A 49 -15.92 7.79 -1.30
CA PRO A 49 -16.37 7.37 0.04
C PRO A 49 -17.30 8.39 0.71
N GLU A 50 -17.14 9.66 0.36
CA GLU A 50 -17.87 10.80 0.91
C GLU A 50 -19.21 11.05 0.20
N ASP A 51 -19.39 10.49 -0.99
CA ASP A 51 -20.64 10.65 -1.74
C ASP A 51 -21.73 9.79 -1.06
N PRO A 52 -22.99 10.26 -0.96
CA PRO A 52 -24.06 9.46 -0.39
C PRO A 52 -24.44 8.30 -1.32
N ALA A 53 -24.87 7.19 -0.73
CA ALA A 53 -25.50 6.12 -1.50
C ALA A 53 -26.79 6.62 -2.14
N ALA A 54 -27.01 6.27 -3.41
CA ALA A 54 -28.20 6.66 -4.14
C ALA A 54 -28.75 5.51 -4.97
N VAL A 55 -30.07 5.53 -5.18
CA VAL A 55 -30.79 4.64 -6.09
C VAL A 55 -31.70 5.48 -6.97
N THR A 56 -31.72 5.15 -8.26
CA THR A 56 -32.71 5.67 -9.20
C THR A 56 -33.55 4.51 -9.71
N VAL A 57 -34.85 4.75 -9.86
CA VAL A 57 -35.80 3.76 -10.35
C VAL A 57 -36.63 4.35 -11.49
N SER A 58 -36.82 3.56 -12.53
CA SER A 58 -37.73 3.89 -13.64
C SER A 58 -38.54 2.67 -14.04
N VAL A 59 -39.69 2.90 -14.67
CA VAL A 59 -40.52 1.84 -15.22
C VAL A 59 -40.33 1.82 -16.74
N VAL A 60 -39.89 0.69 -17.28
CA VAL A 60 -39.79 0.45 -18.72
C VAL A 60 -40.66 -0.77 -19.05
N GLY A 61 -41.78 -0.53 -19.74
CA GLY A 61 -42.82 -1.53 -19.91
C GLY A 61 -43.36 -2.01 -18.56
N ASP A 62 -43.20 -3.30 -18.28
CA ASP A 62 -43.64 -3.96 -17.04
C ASP A 62 -42.48 -4.24 -16.06
N THR A 63 -41.30 -3.66 -16.31
CA THR A 63 -40.09 -3.90 -15.52
C THR A 63 -39.69 -2.64 -14.74
N LEU A 64 -39.38 -2.81 -13.45
CA LEU A 64 -38.70 -1.81 -12.66
C LEU A 64 -37.19 -1.89 -12.90
N HIS A 65 -36.62 -0.80 -13.41
CA HIS A 65 -35.21 -0.67 -13.70
C HIS A 65 -34.53 0.15 -12.60
N PHE A 66 -33.56 -0.46 -11.92
CA PHE A 66 -32.79 0.18 -10.85
C PHE A 66 -31.36 0.47 -11.30
N THR A 67 -30.86 1.64 -10.92
CA THR A 67 -29.42 1.95 -10.99
C THR A 67 -28.94 2.43 -9.62
N PHE A 68 -27.86 1.84 -9.14
CA PHE A 68 -27.28 2.12 -7.81
C PHE A 68 -25.96 2.87 -7.94
N ALA A 69 -25.78 3.89 -7.11
CA ALA A 69 -24.49 4.49 -6.79
C ALA A 69 -24.11 4.08 -5.37
N ILE A 70 -23.03 3.31 -5.23
CA ILE A 70 -22.58 2.75 -3.95
C ILE A 70 -21.23 3.37 -3.58
N PRO A 71 -21.10 4.02 -2.41
CA PRO A 71 -19.82 4.59 -1.98
C PRO A 71 -18.77 3.52 -1.75
N GLN A 72 -17.53 3.80 -2.16
CA GLN A 72 -16.40 2.94 -1.80
C GLN A 72 -16.02 3.10 -0.32
N GLY A 73 -15.27 2.14 0.22
CA GLY A 73 -14.71 2.27 1.57
C GLY A 73 -13.68 3.40 1.64
N PHE A 74 -13.52 3.97 2.83
CA PHE A 74 -12.39 4.86 3.10
C PHE A 74 -11.06 4.12 2.93
N PRO A 75 -10.01 4.78 2.41
CA PRO A 75 -8.66 4.24 2.45
C PRO A 75 -8.28 3.81 3.88
N GLY A 76 -7.56 2.70 3.99
CA GLY A 76 -6.97 2.31 5.26
C GLY A 76 -5.96 3.35 5.74
N SER A 77 -5.68 3.37 7.04
CA SER A 77 -4.54 4.13 7.56
C SER A 77 -3.23 3.57 6.99
N ASP A 78 -2.25 4.44 6.78
CA ASP A 78 -0.89 4.00 6.46
C ASP A 78 -0.36 3.04 7.52
N GLY A 79 0.53 2.13 7.09
CA GLY A 79 1.25 1.25 8.00
C GLY A 79 2.15 2.05 8.96
N LEU A 80 2.50 1.45 10.09
CA LEU A 80 3.50 2.04 10.98
C LEU A 80 4.85 2.14 10.26
N GLU A 81 5.58 3.22 10.50
CA GLU A 81 6.96 3.34 10.07
C GLU A 81 7.78 2.17 10.63
N GLY A 82 8.67 1.62 9.81
CA GLY A 82 9.57 0.55 10.25
C GLY A 82 10.52 1.02 11.36
N PRO A 83 11.12 0.10 12.14
CA PRO A 83 12.13 0.48 13.11
C PRO A 83 13.32 1.15 12.39
N PRO A 84 13.96 2.15 13.02
CA PRO A 84 15.23 2.71 12.53
C PRO A 84 16.28 1.61 12.32
N GLY A 85 17.12 1.79 11.30
CA GLY A 85 18.25 0.88 11.05
C GLY A 85 19.28 0.90 12.19
N PRO A 86 20.13 -0.13 12.30
CA PRO A 86 21.21 -0.15 13.29
C PRO A 86 22.20 1.02 13.05
N PRO A 87 22.78 1.60 14.11
CA PRO A 87 23.84 2.60 13.97
C PRO A 87 25.04 2.07 13.18
N GLY A 88 25.54 2.85 12.22
CA GLY A 88 26.71 2.52 11.40
C GLY A 88 28.03 3.08 11.94
N GLU A 89 28.06 3.53 13.19
CA GLU A 89 29.23 4.20 13.77
C GLU A 89 30.25 3.17 14.25
N VAL A 90 31.51 3.34 13.83
CA VAL A 90 32.64 2.65 14.45
C VAL A 90 32.89 3.29 15.81
N SER A 91 32.90 2.49 16.87
CA SER A 91 33.15 3.02 18.20
C SER A 91 34.63 3.38 18.36
N PHE A 92 34.94 4.23 19.34
CA PHE A 92 36.33 4.48 19.73
C PHE A 92 37.04 3.18 20.14
N GLN A 93 36.29 2.23 20.70
CA GLN A 93 36.80 0.91 21.08
C GLN A 93 37.18 0.09 19.84
N ASP A 94 36.32 0.04 18.82
CA ASP A 94 36.60 -0.67 17.56
C ASP A 94 37.85 -0.10 16.88
N LEU A 95 38.01 1.23 16.92
CA LEU A 95 39.20 1.89 16.40
C LEU A 95 40.45 1.57 17.24
N ALA A 96 40.34 1.59 18.56
CA ALA A 96 41.45 1.28 19.47
C ALA A 96 41.93 -0.16 19.29
N ASP A 97 41.01 -1.12 19.15
CA ASP A 97 41.31 -2.53 18.93
C ASP A 97 41.97 -2.76 17.56
N ALA A 98 41.49 -2.08 16.52
CA ALA A 98 42.11 -2.12 15.20
C ALA A 98 43.55 -1.58 15.22
N ILE A 99 43.80 -0.46 15.91
CA ILE A 99 45.14 0.14 16.03
C ILE A 99 46.06 -0.74 16.88
N ALA A 100 45.56 -1.36 17.96
CA ALA A 100 46.34 -2.22 18.83
C ALA A 100 46.92 -3.45 18.11
N GLY A 101 46.28 -3.92 17.03
CA GLY A 101 46.77 -5.01 16.19
C GLY A 101 47.85 -4.63 15.16
N THR A 102 48.27 -3.36 15.10
CA THR A 102 49.23 -2.86 14.10
C THR A 102 50.60 -2.56 14.71
N SER A 103 51.66 -2.60 13.89
CA SER A 103 53.01 -2.22 14.30
C SER A 103 53.14 -0.69 14.47
N ALA A 104 54.08 -0.26 15.32
CA ALA A 104 54.39 1.17 15.47
C ALA A 104 55.10 1.75 14.23
N ASN A 105 55.19 3.08 14.14
CA ASN A 105 56.02 3.73 13.13
C ASN A 105 57.51 3.53 13.46
N SER A 106 58.31 3.26 12.43
CA SER A 106 59.75 3.01 12.59
C SER A 106 60.62 4.23 12.26
N ASP A 107 60.05 5.44 12.18
CA ASP A 107 60.76 6.66 11.77
C ASP A 107 61.90 7.05 12.72
N SER A 108 61.86 6.57 13.97
CA SER A 108 62.91 6.78 14.97
C SER A 108 64.14 5.88 14.77
N VAL A 109 64.03 4.84 13.93
CA VAL A 109 65.12 3.92 13.64
C VAL A 109 66.01 4.54 12.56
N ALA A 110 67.22 4.97 12.94
CA ALA A 110 68.18 5.54 11.99
C ALA A 110 68.56 4.56 10.84
N PHE A 111 69.18 5.04 9.76
CA PHE A 111 69.75 4.12 8.76
C PHE A 111 70.99 3.38 9.30
N LEU A 112 71.22 2.14 8.84
CA LEU A 112 72.37 1.32 9.24
C LEU A 112 73.73 1.97 8.93
N GLY A 113 73.83 2.75 7.85
CA GLY A 113 75.03 3.51 7.51
C GLY A 113 76.25 2.67 7.10
N GLN A 114 76.07 1.41 6.72
CA GLN A 114 77.15 0.51 6.32
C GLN A 114 77.17 0.21 4.83
N SER A 115 78.35 -0.09 4.29
CA SER A 115 78.56 -0.60 2.93
C SER A 115 79.00 -2.05 2.96
N ALA A 116 78.74 -2.80 1.88
CA ALA A 116 79.21 -4.18 1.75
C ALA A 116 80.76 -4.25 1.74
N ASP A 117 81.31 -5.23 2.43
CA ASP A 117 82.75 -5.53 2.51
C ASP A 117 83.04 -6.82 1.69
N PRO A 118 84.09 -6.84 0.84
CA PRO A 118 84.46 -8.04 0.08
C PRO A 118 84.91 -9.21 0.96
N ASP A 119 85.38 -8.94 2.18
CA ASP A 119 85.79 -9.95 3.14
C ASP A 119 84.82 -10.02 4.32
N TYR A 120 84.82 -11.16 5.03
CA TYR A 120 83.98 -11.33 6.22
C TYR A 120 84.39 -10.34 7.33
N ASN A 121 83.43 -9.53 7.79
CA ASN A 121 83.64 -8.55 8.85
C ASN A 121 82.63 -8.76 10.00
N SER A 122 83.11 -9.31 11.11
CA SER A 122 82.27 -9.59 12.29
C SER A 122 81.70 -8.33 12.94
N SER A 123 82.39 -7.20 12.85
CA SER A 123 81.90 -5.92 13.39
C SER A 123 80.72 -5.37 12.58
N GLN A 124 80.73 -5.55 11.25
CA GLN A 124 79.61 -5.14 10.40
C GLN A 124 78.36 -5.97 10.67
N LEU A 125 78.54 -7.29 10.85
CA LEU A 125 77.48 -8.20 11.23
C LEU A 125 76.90 -7.85 12.60
N GLN A 126 77.73 -7.51 13.59
CA GLN A 126 77.24 -7.08 14.89
C GLN A 126 76.37 -5.82 14.77
N ALA A 127 76.79 -4.83 13.98
CA ALA A 127 76.01 -3.61 13.78
C ALA A 127 74.69 -3.86 13.01
N ILE A 128 74.61 -4.89 12.16
CA ILE A 128 73.33 -5.33 11.56
C ILE A 128 72.42 -5.93 12.62
N LEU A 129 72.94 -6.82 13.47
CA LEU A 129 72.17 -7.46 14.54
C LEU A 129 71.63 -6.42 15.53
N ASP A 130 72.48 -5.51 15.99
CA ASP A 130 72.08 -4.43 16.89
C ASP A 130 70.96 -3.56 16.29
N LYS A 131 71.03 -3.31 14.97
CA LYS A 131 70.03 -2.50 14.28
C LYS A 131 68.70 -3.21 14.08
N LEU A 132 68.74 -4.53 13.87
CA LEU A 132 67.53 -5.36 13.84
C LEU A 132 66.85 -5.38 15.20
N ASP A 133 67.60 -5.45 16.30
CA ASP A 133 67.05 -5.38 17.65
C ASP A 133 66.43 -4.02 17.95
N GLU A 134 67.06 -2.91 17.52
CA GLU A 134 66.49 -1.57 17.61
C GLU A 134 65.15 -1.47 16.84
N LEU A 135 65.09 -1.98 15.61
CA LEU A 135 63.88 -2.01 14.79
C LEU A 135 62.77 -2.84 15.45
N ILE A 136 63.10 -4.06 15.89
CA ILE A 136 62.15 -4.96 16.56
C ILE A 136 61.63 -4.32 17.85
N GLY A 137 62.51 -3.65 18.61
CA GLY A 137 62.16 -2.93 19.82
C GLY A 137 61.15 -1.81 19.58
N VAL A 138 61.31 -1.05 18.49
CA VAL A 138 60.37 0.02 18.12
C VAL A 138 59.04 -0.53 17.57
N LEU A 139 59.08 -1.56 16.70
CA LEU A 139 57.87 -2.12 16.07
C LEU A 139 56.95 -2.82 17.06
N ARG A 140 57.51 -3.44 18.10
CA ARG A 140 56.75 -3.94 19.24
C ARG A 140 56.39 -2.72 20.09
N ARG A 141 55.17 -2.21 19.96
CA ARG A 141 54.64 -1.19 20.87
C ARG A 141 54.86 -1.68 22.31
N GLY A 142 55.90 -1.14 22.97
CA GLY A 142 56.20 -1.47 24.35
C GLY A 142 54.95 -1.15 25.15
N GLY A 143 54.41 -2.14 25.86
CA GLY A 143 53.46 -1.88 26.93
C GLY A 143 54.19 -1.11 28.03
N SER A 144 54.26 0.21 27.88
CA SER A 144 54.40 1.15 28.99
C SER A 144 53.00 1.55 29.45
#